data_AF-A0AA41RQM6-F1
#
_entry.id   AF-A0AA41RQM6-F1
#
_cell.length_a   1.000
_cell.length_b   1.000
_cell.length_c   1.000
_cell.angle_alpha   90.00
_cell.angle_beta   90.00
_cell.angle_gamma   90.00
#
_symmetry.space_group_name_H-M   'P 1'
#
loop_
_entity.id
_entity.type
_entity.pdbx_description
1 polymer ?
#
loop_
_entity_poly.entity_id
_entity_poly.type
_entity_poly.pdbx_seq_one_letter_code
_entity_poly.pdbx_strand_id
1 'polypeptide(L)'
;MRGSGASLLSLTVIILLSLLQRPTFAAVKPGKKSYVVYLGAHSHGPEVTSADLSKVTDDHCQLLSTVVGSDKKARESMFYSYRRYINGFAAVLDPQEAEKISKNPSVFSVFENKGRQLHTTRSWNSLGLESESGEVSSLSAWNVGRYGEDTIIANLDTGVWPESKSFSDEGMGPIPSRWKGTCQNNTKDGVPCNKKLIGARYFINGYAAGVDSYDIPTNLSARDYDGHGTHTLSTAGGNFVSGASVFGFGKGTAKGGSPKARVAAYKVCWKAINDSLCSDADILAAFEAAIHDGVDVISASIGSPPSDYFSDGIAVGSFHAVKHGITVVTSAGNDGDVEGGVSNTAPWMITVGANTIDREFPVKIGLGNRKHLKGQSLYPKGLPAKKFYPLINGTSAKLANSTDEDAQLCFAGSLDPEKVKGKILACLRGITGRVEKGVVALQSGAVGMILANAESNGNEIVADPHVLPSAHITYNDGLVLFSYINSTKSPGVIMTRAITQYGVNPVPVMAAFSSKGPNVVTPEILK
;
A
#
# COMPACT_ATOMS: atom_id res chain seq x y z
N MET A 1 -48.57 -53.68 15.61
CA MET A 1 -47.62 -52.74 14.97
C MET A 1 -47.08 -51.80 16.05
N ARG A 2 -45.91 -52.14 16.58
CA ARG A 2 -45.16 -51.37 17.59
C ARG A 2 -43.93 -50.80 16.89
N GLY A 3 -43.62 -49.52 17.11
CA GLY A 3 -42.30 -48.95 16.80
C GLY A 3 -42.34 -47.64 16.04
N SER A 4 -42.49 -46.52 16.74
CA SER A 4 -42.15 -45.17 16.21
C SER A 4 -42.06 -44.06 17.28
N GLY A 5 -42.09 -44.38 18.58
CA GLY A 5 -41.99 -43.37 19.65
C GLY A 5 -40.56 -43.06 20.13
N ALA A 6 -39.60 -43.96 19.92
CA ALA A 6 -38.25 -43.82 20.48
C ALA A 6 -37.32 -42.89 19.66
N SER A 7 -37.63 -42.66 18.38
CA SER A 7 -36.79 -41.86 17.48
C SER A 7 -36.98 -40.36 17.65
N LEU A 8 -38.18 -39.90 18.05
CA LEU A 8 -38.43 -38.47 18.24
C LEU A 8 -37.80 -37.94 19.51
N LEU A 9 -37.88 -38.68 20.63
CA LEU A 9 -37.26 -38.26 21.90
C LEU A 9 -35.73 -38.16 21.81
N SER A 10 -35.07 -39.03 21.03
CA SER A 10 -33.62 -38.95 20.84
C SER A 10 -33.21 -37.70 20.03
N LEU A 11 -34.02 -37.28 19.06
CA LEU A 11 -33.73 -36.11 18.24
C LEU A 11 -33.88 -34.81 19.04
N THR A 12 -34.91 -34.72 19.91
CA THR A 12 -35.13 -33.52 20.74
C THR A 12 -34.06 -33.36 21.82
N VAL A 13 -33.53 -34.47 22.37
CA VAL A 13 -32.43 -34.44 23.34
C VAL A 13 -31.12 -33.99 22.71
N ILE A 14 -30.83 -34.38 21.46
CA ILE A 14 -29.65 -33.92 20.71
C ILE A 14 -29.73 -32.42 20.38
N ILE A 15 -30.92 -31.92 20.06
CA ILE A 15 -31.15 -30.48 19.78
C ILE A 15 -31.05 -29.65 21.07
N LEU A 16 -31.53 -30.14 22.21
CA LEU A 16 -31.36 -29.44 23.49
C LEU A 16 -29.90 -29.44 23.98
N LEU A 17 -29.14 -30.53 23.75
CA LEU A 17 -27.72 -30.61 24.09
C LEU A 17 -26.84 -29.71 23.22
N SER A 18 -27.22 -29.46 21.96
CA SER A 18 -26.52 -28.50 21.08
C SER A 18 -26.84 -27.04 21.43
N LEU A 19 -28.01 -26.75 22.01
CA LEU A 19 -28.38 -25.41 22.49
C LEU A 19 -27.77 -25.04 23.86
N LEU A 20 -27.27 -26.02 24.62
CA LEU A 20 -26.55 -25.81 25.89
C LEU A 20 -25.03 -25.70 25.70
N GLN A 21 -24.50 -25.92 24.50
CA GLN A 21 -23.15 -25.52 24.16
C GLN A 21 -23.12 -24.01 23.95
N ARG A 22 -22.82 -23.27 25.02
CA ARG A 22 -22.30 -21.90 24.86
C ARG A 22 -21.14 -21.98 23.87
N PRO A 23 -21.07 -21.13 22.84
CA PRO A 23 -19.83 -20.97 22.11
C PRO A 23 -18.83 -20.51 23.17
N THR A 24 -17.96 -21.42 23.57
CA THR A 24 -16.72 -21.00 24.18
C THR A 24 -16.06 -20.26 23.04
N PHE A 25 -16.16 -18.92 23.05
CA PHE A 25 -15.17 -18.12 22.37
C PHE A 25 -13.86 -18.78 22.73
N ALA A 26 -13.17 -19.32 21.73
CA ALA A 26 -11.80 -19.72 21.91
C ALA A 26 -11.12 -18.45 22.41
N ALA A 27 -10.93 -18.37 23.73
CA ALA A 27 -10.00 -17.44 24.30
C ALA A 27 -8.72 -17.70 23.52
N VAL A 28 -8.26 -16.66 22.80
CA VAL A 28 -6.98 -16.66 22.11
C VAL A 28 -6.01 -17.35 23.06
N LYS A 29 -5.54 -18.56 22.71
CA LYS A 29 -4.45 -19.18 23.48
C LYS A 29 -3.36 -18.11 23.58
N PRO A 30 -2.71 -17.90 24.72
CA PRO A 30 -1.51 -17.05 24.77
C PRO A 30 -0.46 -17.78 23.93
N GLY A 31 -0.50 -17.52 22.64
CA GLY A 31 0.07 -18.34 21.59
C GLY A 31 1.36 -17.72 21.11
N LYS A 32 2.27 -18.59 20.69
CA LYS A 32 3.52 -18.23 20.02
C LYS A 32 3.29 -17.12 18.99
N LYS A 33 4.22 -16.17 18.95
CA LYS A 33 4.27 -15.07 17.99
C LYS A 33 5.55 -15.16 17.17
N SER A 34 5.60 -14.53 16.01
CA SER A 34 6.86 -14.40 15.25
C SER A 34 7.67 -13.20 15.75
N TYR A 35 8.97 -13.41 15.95
CA TYR A 35 9.92 -12.39 16.40
C TYR A 35 11.13 -12.35 15.48
N VAL A 36 11.76 -11.18 15.39
CA VAL A 36 13.09 -10.98 14.83
C VAL A 36 14.08 -10.84 15.99
N VAL A 37 15.15 -11.63 15.97
CA VAL A 37 16.29 -11.57 16.89
C VAL A 37 17.47 -10.98 16.13
N TYR A 38 17.85 -9.76 16.47
CA TYR A 38 18.91 -9.01 15.80
C TYR A 38 20.20 -9.04 16.61
N LEU A 39 21.31 -9.42 15.95
CA LEU A 39 22.64 -9.60 16.54
C LEU A 39 23.66 -8.57 16.01
N GLY A 40 23.23 -7.62 15.17
CA GLY A 40 24.11 -6.61 14.58
C GLY A 40 24.57 -6.93 13.14
N ALA A 41 25.84 -6.62 12.84
CA ALA A 41 26.48 -6.96 11.57
C ALA A 41 27.34 -8.21 11.72
N HIS A 42 27.51 -8.98 10.65
CA HIS A 42 28.52 -10.03 10.63
C HIS A 42 29.93 -9.44 10.62
N SER A 43 30.87 -10.14 11.27
CA SER A 43 32.30 -9.78 11.28
C SER A 43 33.03 -10.26 10.02
N HIS A 44 32.43 -11.18 9.25
CA HIS A 44 33.01 -11.67 8.01
C HIS A 44 32.79 -10.67 6.85
N GLY A 45 33.76 -10.58 5.95
CA GLY A 45 33.73 -9.70 4.78
C GLY A 45 32.77 -10.16 3.67
N PRO A 46 32.73 -9.43 2.53
CA PRO A 46 31.83 -9.74 1.41
C PRO A 46 32.15 -11.07 0.69
N GLU A 47 33.39 -11.57 0.80
CA GLU A 47 33.83 -12.85 0.25
C GLU A 47 33.65 -14.00 1.27
N VAL A 48 32.38 -14.29 1.59
CA VAL A 48 32.00 -15.35 2.54
C VAL A 48 31.62 -16.63 1.79
N THR A 49 32.16 -17.79 2.23
CA THR A 49 31.91 -19.08 1.57
C THR A 49 30.57 -19.68 1.99
N SER A 50 30.04 -20.63 1.20
CA SER A 50 28.82 -21.35 1.58
C SER A 50 28.96 -22.12 2.89
N ALA A 51 30.17 -22.60 3.24
CA ALA A 51 30.43 -23.28 4.49
C ALA A 51 30.33 -22.34 5.69
N ASP A 52 30.86 -21.11 5.56
CA ASP A 52 30.74 -20.07 6.58
C ASP A 52 29.29 -19.67 6.80
N LEU A 53 28.52 -19.51 5.72
CA LEU A 53 27.09 -19.19 5.78
C LEU A 53 26.25 -20.29 6.45
N SER A 54 26.62 -21.57 6.23
CA SER A 54 26.02 -22.69 6.93
C SER A 54 26.38 -22.66 8.42
N LYS A 55 27.64 -22.38 8.76
CA LYS A 55 28.08 -22.24 10.15
C LYS A 55 27.33 -21.14 10.88
N VAL A 56 27.13 -19.98 10.26
CA VAL A 56 26.29 -18.89 10.82
C VAL A 56 24.87 -19.39 11.15
N THR A 57 24.30 -20.22 10.28
CA THR A 57 22.95 -20.77 10.50
C THR A 57 22.94 -21.78 11.64
N ASP A 58 24.00 -22.55 11.82
CA ASP A 58 24.16 -23.45 12.97
C ASP A 58 24.39 -22.67 14.26
N ASP A 59 25.15 -21.58 14.24
CA ASP A 59 25.36 -20.68 15.38
C ASP A 59 24.02 -20.01 15.81
N HIS A 60 23.20 -19.56 14.85
CA HIS A 60 21.84 -19.08 15.12
C HIS A 60 20.95 -20.17 15.73
N CYS A 61 20.99 -21.39 15.19
CA CYS A 61 20.25 -22.52 15.74
C CYS A 61 20.67 -22.83 17.18
N GLN A 62 21.98 -22.82 17.45
CA GLN A 62 22.53 -23.09 18.77
C GLN A 62 22.14 -22.00 19.77
N LEU A 63 22.18 -20.73 19.37
CA LEU A 63 21.70 -19.63 20.20
C LEU A 63 20.21 -19.80 20.52
N LEU A 64 19.38 -20.12 19.52
CA LEU A 64 17.96 -20.32 19.71
C LEU A 64 17.63 -21.56 20.56
N SER A 65 18.42 -22.64 20.45
CA SER A 65 18.20 -23.87 21.22
C SER A 65 18.38 -23.68 22.73
N THR A 66 19.14 -22.67 23.16
CA THR A 66 19.27 -22.30 24.57
C THR A 66 17.95 -21.88 25.22
N VAL A 67 16.98 -21.40 24.44
CA VAL A 67 15.67 -20.94 24.97
C VAL A 67 14.51 -21.87 24.62
N VAL A 68 14.52 -22.53 23.45
CA VAL A 68 13.47 -23.47 23.04
C VAL A 68 13.73 -24.92 23.48
N GLY A 69 14.92 -25.19 24.04
CA GLY A 69 15.27 -26.43 24.74
C GLY A 69 15.73 -27.60 23.87
N SER A 70 15.90 -27.44 22.55
CA SER A 70 16.57 -28.42 21.68
C SER A 70 16.88 -27.85 20.29
N ASP A 71 17.92 -28.37 19.63
CA ASP A 71 18.29 -27.97 18.27
C ASP A 71 17.19 -28.28 17.24
N LYS A 72 16.46 -29.38 17.42
CA LYS A 72 15.33 -29.74 16.56
C LYS A 72 14.25 -28.66 16.61
N LYS A 73 13.81 -28.26 17.81
CA LYS A 73 12.83 -27.19 17.99
C LYS A 73 13.35 -25.85 17.47
N ALA A 74 14.63 -25.56 17.64
CA ALA A 74 15.23 -24.33 17.11
C ALA A 74 15.13 -24.26 15.59
N ARG A 75 15.49 -25.35 14.89
CA ARG A 75 15.38 -25.44 13.43
C ARG A 75 13.93 -25.39 12.94
N GLU A 76 12.99 -25.95 13.69
CA GLU A 76 11.55 -25.90 13.36
C GLU A 76 10.94 -24.52 13.62
N SER A 77 11.41 -23.79 14.63
CA SER A 77 10.94 -22.45 14.98
C SER A 77 11.54 -21.35 14.10
N MET A 78 12.75 -21.52 13.59
CA MET A 78 13.46 -20.51 12.78
C MET A 78 13.09 -20.61 11.31
N PHE A 79 12.55 -19.53 10.75
CA PHE A 79 12.10 -19.48 9.36
C PHE A 79 12.93 -18.54 8.47
N TYR A 80 13.80 -17.71 9.07
CA TYR A 80 14.89 -17.02 8.38
C TYR A 80 16.15 -16.98 9.24
N SER A 81 17.31 -17.14 8.58
CA SER A 81 18.64 -16.95 9.13
C SER A 81 19.37 -15.93 8.25
N TYR A 82 19.60 -14.72 8.78
CA TYR A 82 20.24 -13.62 8.07
C TYR A 82 21.76 -13.78 8.18
N ARG A 83 22.41 -14.12 7.07
CA ARG A 83 23.73 -14.78 7.14
C ARG A 83 24.85 -14.06 6.41
N ARG A 84 24.53 -13.00 5.65
CA ARG A 84 25.54 -12.26 4.87
C ARG A 84 25.89 -10.91 5.46
N TYR A 85 24.93 -10.00 5.56
CA TYR A 85 25.20 -8.60 5.93
C TYR A 85 24.58 -8.25 7.29
N ILE A 86 23.35 -8.73 7.49
CA ILE A 86 22.59 -8.63 8.74
C ILE A 86 22.90 -9.89 9.53
N ASN A 87 23.25 -9.75 10.81
CA ASN A 87 23.42 -10.88 11.74
C ASN A 87 22.17 -11.01 12.59
N GLY A 88 21.55 -12.20 12.58
CA GLY A 88 20.30 -12.46 13.27
C GLY A 88 19.41 -13.47 12.56
N PHE A 89 18.22 -13.68 13.10
CA PHE A 89 17.25 -14.64 12.57
C PHE A 89 15.82 -14.24 12.93
N ALA A 90 14.84 -14.84 12.25
CA ALA A 90 13.43 -14.72 12.59
C ALA A 90 12.85 -16.09 12.96
N ALA A 91 12.10 -16.13 14.07
CA ALA A 91 11.59 -17.37 14.64
C ALA A 91 10.21 -17.21 15.31
N VAL A 92 9.45 -18.30 15.35
CA VAL A 92 8.17 -18.39 16.10
C VAL A 92 8.45 -18.83 17.53
N LEU A 93 8.18 -17.95 18.50
CA LEU A 93 8.54 -18.08 19.91
C LEU A 93 7.36 -17.74 20.83
N ASP A 94 7.33 -18.36 22.01
CA ASP A 94 6.50 -17.88 23.11
C ASP A 94 7.07 -16.54 23.65
N PRO A 95 6.25 -15.61 24.15
CA PRO A 95 6.75 -14.34 24.68
C PRO A 95 7.83 -14.49 25.76
N GLN A 96 7.76 -15.55 26.57
CA GLN A 96 8.77 -15.87 27.59
C GLN A 96 10.09 -16.36 26.97
N GLU A 97 10.05 -17.05 25.83
CA GLU A 97 11.24 -17.47 25.08
C GLU A 97 11.91 -16.24 24.43
N ALA A 98 11.10 -15.32 23.87
CA ALA A 98 11.58 -14.05 23.30
C ALA A 98 12.23 -13.14 24.38
N GLU A 99 11.65 -13.08 25.59
CA GLU A 99 12.24 -12.32 26.70
C GLU A 99 13.52 -12.99 27.26
N LYS A 100 13.62 -14.31 27.23
CA LYS A 100 14.85 -15.01 27.64
C LYS A 100 15.98 -14.77 26.65
N ILE A 101 15.70 -14.84 25.36
CA ILE A 101 16.75 -14.69 24.34
C ILE A 101 17.26 -13.25 24.25
N SER A 102 16.41 -12.26 24.53
CA SER A 102 16.82 -10.84 24.58
C SER A 102 17.83 -10.52 25.69
N LYS A 103 17.97 -11.38 26.71
CA LYS A 103 18.94 -11.23 27.80
C LYS A 103 20.34 -11.76 27.45
N ASN A 104 20.51 -12.38 26.28
CA ASN A 104 21.82 -12.85 25.84
C ASN A 104 22.71 -11.66 25.43
N PRO A 105 23.97 -11.56 25.91
CA PRO A 105 24.86 -10.43 25.58
C PRO A 105 25.18 -10.23 24.10
N SER A 106 25.02 -11.27 23.28
CA SER A 106 25.23 -11.21 21.83
C SER A 106 24.00 -10.70 21.07
N VAL A 107 22.84 -10.63 21.75
CA VAL A 107 21.58 -10.17 21.17
C VAL A 107 21.46 -8.66 21.38
N PHE A 108 21.36 -7.95 20.27
CA PHE A 108 21.24 -6.50 20.26
C PHE A 108 19.78 -6.07 20.52
N SER A 109 18.83 -6.71 19.84
CA SER A 109 17.41 -6.48 20.06
C SER A 109 16.55 -7.70 19.69
N VAL A 110 15.38 -7.79 20.31
CA VAL A 110 14.33 -8.75 19.96
C VAL A 110 13.03 -7.98 19.83
N PHE A 111 12.36 -8.09 18.69
CA PHE A 111 11.10 -7.38 18.44
C PHE A 111 10.09 -8.28 17.73
N GLU A 112 8.82 -8.10 18.07
CA GLU A 112 7.72 -8.80 17.41
C GLU A 112 7.69 -8.40 15.93
N ASN A 113 7.55 -9.39 15.05
CA ASN A 113 7.43 -9.20 13.62
C ASN A 113 6.09 -8.51 13.31
N LYS A 114 6.12 -7.27 12.80
CA LYS A 114 4.92 -6.47 12.50
C LYS A 114 4.74 -6.25 11.00
N GLY A 115 3.51 -5.97 10.60
CA GLY A 115 3.17 -5.56 9.25
C GLY A 115 3.35 -4.06 9.01
N ARG A 116 3.81 -3.70 7.80
CA ARG A 116 3.96 -2.31 7.33
C ARG A 116 2.94 -1.99 6.20
N GLN A 117 2.52 -0.73 6.08
CA GLN A 117 1.52 -0.22 5.12
C GLN A 117 2.15 0.39 3.85
N LEU A 118 1.39 0.53 2.74
CA LEU A 118 1.84 0.96 1.40
C LEU A 118 1.67 2.48 1.10
N HIS A 119 2.60 3.14 0.36
CA HIS A 119 2.58 4.59 0.02
C HIS A 119 2.89 4.96 -1.48
N THR A 120 2.35 6.05 -2.04
CA THR A 120 2.40 6.36 -3.51
C THR A 120 3.17 7.64 -3.94
N THR A 121 3.67 7.72 -5.19
CA THR A 121 4.41 8.89 -5.78
C THR A 121 4.17 9.10 -7.30
N ARG A 122 4.40 10.33 -7.85
CA ARG A 122 4.36 10.70 -9.31
C ARG A 122 5.01 12.10 -9.60
N SER A 123 5.44 12.43 -10.87
CA SER A 123 5.34 13.77 -11.58
C SER A 123 6.55 14.45 -12.29
N TRP A 124 7.35 13.76 -13.10
CA TRP A 124 8.62 14.28 -13.65
C TRP A 124 8.63 15.62 -14.43
N ASN A 125 7.58 15.99 -15.19
CA ASN A 125 7.54 17.30 -15.88
C ASN A 125 7.43 18.46 -14.87
N SER A 126 6.61 18.32 -13.84
CA SER A 126 6.46 19.32 -12.78
C SER A 126 7.77 19.56 -11.99
N LEU A 127 8.76 18.66 -12.12
CA LEU A 127 10.10 18.78 -11.52
C LEU A 127 11.13 19.47 -12.44
N GLY A 128 10.72 19.93 -13.64
CA GLY A 128 11.59 20.64 -14.58
C GLY A 128 12.63 19.77 -15.29
N LEU A 129 12.45 18.44 -15.30
CA LEU A 129 13.35 17.52 -16.02
C LEU A 129 13.21 17.61 -17.55
N GLU A 130 12.09 18.13 -18.01
CA GLU A 130 11.76 18.43 -19.40
C GLU A 130 10.87 19.68 -19.47
N SER A 131 10.82 20.33 -20.64
CA SER A 131 9.88 21.41 -20.90
C SER A 131 8.46 20.90 -21.13
N GLU A 132 7.48 21.81 -21.15
CA GLU A 132 6.11 21.51 -21.57
C GLU A 132 6.03 20.95 -23.00
N SER A 133 6.96 21.32 -23.88
CA SER A 133 7.07 20.78 -25.24
C SER A 133 7.74 19.40 -25.29
N GLY A 134 8.21 18.88 -24.16
CA GLY A 134 8.92 17.60 -24.04
C GLY A 134 10.41 17.69 -24.41
N GLU A 135 10.97 18.90 -24.51
CA GLU A 135 12.39 19.10 -24.77
C GLU A 135 13.20 18.90 -23.49
N VAL A 136 14.28 18.12 -23.59
CA VAL A 136 15.18 17.85 -22.46
C VAL A 136 16.46 18.67 -22.64
N SER A 137 16.65 19.68 -21.80
CA SER A 137 17.88 20.48 -21.76
C SER A 137 19.12 19.61 -21.52
N SER A 138 20.25 19.96 -22.10
CA SER A 138 21.54 19.29 -21.84
C SER A 138 21.94 19.31 -20.36
N LEU A 139 21.48 20.31 -19.60
CA LEU A 139 21.70 20.45 -18.16
C LEU A 139 20.68 19.71 -17.30
N SER A 140 19.64 19.11 -17.89
CA SER A 140 18.66 18.32 -17.15
C SER A 140 19.35 17.14 -16.46
N ALA A 141 18.91 16.81 -15.24
CA ALA A 141 19.42 15.67 -14.49
C ALA A 141 19.27 14.36 -15.27
N TRP A 142 18.31 14.27 -16.21
CA TRP A 142 18.22 13.14 -17.13
C TRP A 142 19.39 13.04 -18.09
N ASN A 143 19.80 14.13 -18.73
CA ASN A 143 20.93 14.10 -19.65
C ASN A 143 22.25 13.90 -18.89
N VAL A 144 22.44 14.63 -17.79
CA VAL A 144 23.64 14.50 -16.93
C VAL A 144 23.75 13.10 -16.35
N GLY A 145 22.66 12.54 -15.84
CA GLY A 145 22.59 11.19 -15.29
C GLY A 145 22.39 10.08 -16.32
N ARG A 146 22.44 10.39 -17.63
CA ARG A 146 22.18 9.46 -18.74
C ARG A 146 20.89 8.62 -18.55
N TYR A 147 19.85 9.24 -18.01
CA TYR A 147 18.56 8.62 -17.68
C TYR A 147 18.67 7.42 -16.72
N GLY A 148 19.76 7.33 -15.95
CA GLY A 148 20.07 6.24 -15.03
C GLY A 148 20.61 4.98 -15.71
N GLU A 149 21.20 5.09 -16.90
CA GLU A 149 21.78 3.95 -17.63
C GLU A 149 22.69 3.11 -16.72
N ASP A 150 22.40 1.80 -16.66
CA ASP A 150 23.07 0.78 -15.85
C ASP A 150 23.04 0.97 -14.33
N THR A 151 22.31 1.96 -13.82
CA THR A 151 21.84 2.01 -12.43
C THR A 151 20.76 0.95 -12.20
N ILE A 152 20.77 0.30 -11.04
CA ILE A 152 19.86 -0.76 -10.64
C ILE A 152 19.01 -0.25 -9.48
N ILE A 153 17.71 -0.02 -9.75
CA ILE A 153 16.72 0.42 -8.77
C ILE A 153 15.90 -0.78 -8.33
N ALA A 154 15.90 -1.08 -7.03
CA ALA A 154 15.06 -2.10 -6.44
C ALA A 154 13.86 -1.49 -5.72
N ASN A 155 12.70 -2.14 -5.77
CA ASN A 155 11.63 -1.85 -4.80
C ASN A 155 11.36 -3.02 -3.85
N LEU A 156 10.99 -2.68 -2.63
CA LEU A 156 10.42 -3.60 -1.64
C LEU A 156 8.92 -3.28 -1.53
N ASP A 157 8.08 -4.13 -2.10
CA ASP A 157 6.66 -3.80 -2.35
C ASP A 157 5.77 -5.06 -2.54
N THR A 158 4.60 -4.92 -3.20
CA THR A 158 3.63 -5.99 -3.51
C THR A 158 4.02 -6.88 -4.71
N GLY A 159 5.18 -6.60 -5.33
CA GLY A 159 5.71 -7.33 -6.48
C GLY A 159 5.77 -6.48 -7.75
N VAL A 160 5.75 -7.15 -8.91
CA VAL A 160 5.73 -6.48 -10.21
C VAL A 160 4.81 -7.18 -11.22
N TRP A 161 4.18 -6.40 -12.11
CA TRP A 161 3.49 -6.89 -13.29
C TRP A 161 4.42 -6.81 -14.52
N PRO A 162 5.15 -7.88 -14.89
CA PRO A 162 6.24 -7.83 -15.85
C PRO A 162 5.80 -7.47 -17.27
N GLU A 163 4.55 -7.77 -17.64
CA GLU A 163 4.02 -7.46 -18.98
C GLU A 163 3.67 -5.98 -19.17
N SER A 164 3.81 -5.16 -18.13
CA SER A 164 3.63 -3.71 -18.26
C SER A 164 4.65 -3.14 -19.25
N LYS A 165 4.19 -2.28 -20.16
CA LYS A 165 5.06 -1.60 -21.13
C LYS A 165 6.16 -0.76 -20.46
N SER A 166 5.94 -0.32 -19.22
CA SER A 166 6.96 0.39 -18.42
C SER A 166 8.19 -0.48 -18.12
N PHE A 167 8.08 -1.80 -18.25
CA PHE A 167 9.18 -2.75 -18.05
C PHE A 167 9.63 -3.41 -19.36
N SER A 168 9.27 -2.83 -20.50
CA SER A 168 9.85 -3.18 -21.80
C SER A 168 11.35 -2.93 -21.80
N ASP A 169 12.11 -3.88 -22.36
CA ASP A 169 13.55 -3.79 -22.55
C ASP A 169 13.98 -3.25 -23.91
N GLU A 170 13.02 -2.68 -24.66
CA GLU A 170 13.29 -1.94 -25.88
C GLU A 170 14.29 -0.80 -25.62
N GLY A 171 15.35 -0.77 -26.43
CA GLY A 171 16.43 0.22 -26.30
C GLY A 171 17.44 -0.06 -25.18
N MET A 172 17.34 -1.19 -24.48
CA MET A 172 18.25 -1.54 -23.38
C MET A 172 19.43 -2.41 -23.87
N GLY A 173 20.64 -2.05 -23.43
CA GLY A 173 21.86 -2.85 -23.61
C GLY A 173 21.89 -4.13 -22.76
N PRO A 174 22.97 -4.91 -22.80
CA PRO A 174 23.13 -6.11 -21.97
C PRO A 174 23.02 -5.78 -20.47
N ILE A 175 22.62 -6.75 -19.64
CA ILE A 175 22.53 -6.58 -18.19
C ILE A 175 23.96 -6.33 -17.64
N PRO A 176 24.17 -5.37 -16.71
CA PRO A 176 25.47 -5.12 -16.11
C PRO A 176 26.07 -6.38 -15.48
N SER A 177 27.34 -6.69 -15.77
CA SER A 177 28.00 -7.91 -15.28
C SER A 177 28.14 -8.00 -13.75
N ARG A 178 28.03 -6.87 -13.06
CA ARG A 178 28.01 -6.79 -11.59
C ARG A 178 26.72 -7.32 -10.96
N TRP A 179 25.64 -7.43 -11.73
CA TRP A 179 24.35 -7.90 -11.23
C TRP A 179 24.43 -9.38 -10.85
N LYS A 180 24.04 -9.69 -9.62
CA LYS A 180 24.06 -11.07 -9.07
C LYS A 180 22.67 -11.62 -8.76
N GLY A 181 21.63 -10.81 -8.91
CA GLY A 181 20.27 -11.20 -8.61
C GLY A 181 19.70 -12.19 -9.62
N THR A 182 18.52 -12.71 -9.27
CA THR A 182 17.85 -13.78 -10.01
C THR A 182 16.38 -13.46 -10.23
N CYS A 183 15.75 -14.21 -11.13
CA CYS A 183 14.33 -14.13 -11.37
C CYS A 183 13.66 -15.46 -11.04
N GLN A 184 12.84 -15.42 -9.99
CA GLN A 184 12.05 -16.56 -9.56
C GLN A 184 10.88 -16.75 -10.54
N ASN A 185 11.07 -17.68 -11.47
CA ASN A 185 10.11 -18.04 -12.51
C ASN A 185 9.77 -19.54 -12.53
N ASN A 186 9.93 -20.21 -11.38
CA ASN A 186 9.72 -21.65 -11.22
C ASN A 186 8.24 -22.04 -11.00
N THR A 187 7.31 -21.10 -11.07
CA THR A 187 5.88 -21.32 -10.94
C THR A 187 5.14 -20.88 -12.20
N LYS A 188 3.91 -21.38 -12.42
CA LYS A 188 3.07 -20.98 -13.55
C LYS A 188 2.81 -19.47 -13.59
N ASP A 189 2.73 -18.84 -12.41
CA ASP A 189 2.56 -17.40 -12.22
C ASP A 189 3.89 -16.66 -12.01
N GLY A 190 5.00 -17.30 -12.38
CA GLY A 190 6.33 -16.74 -12.30
C GLY A 190 6.48 -15.43 -13.08
N VAL A 191 7.51 -14.67 -12.72
CA VAL A 191 7.79 -13.36 -13.31
C VAL A 191 8.94 -13.52 -14.30
N PRO A 192 8.68 -13.48 -15.62
CA PRO A 192 9.75 -13.45 -16.61
C PRO A 192 10.50 -12.12 -16.51
N CYS A 193 11.82 -12.21 -16.49
CA CYS A 193 12.71 -11.06 -16.54
C CYS A 193 13.26 -10.83 -17.94
N ASN A 194 13.74 -9.62 -18.17
CA ASN A 194 14.32 -9.16 -19.43
C ASN A 194 15.47 -8.18 -19.12
N LYS A 195 15.94 -7.39 -20.09
CA LYS A 195 17.05 -6.44 -19.83
C LYS A 195 16.62 -5.20 -19.04
N LYS A 196 15.32 -4.96 -18.84
CA LYS A 196 14.77 -3.86 -18.05
C LYS A 196 14.46 -4.31 -16.62
N LEU A 197 13.55 -5.27 -16.46
CA LEU A 197 13.28 -5.98 -15.21
C LEU A 197 14.26 -7.14 -15.10
N ILE A 198 15.38 -6.92 -14.41
CA ILE A 198 16.51 -7.87 -14.34
C ILE A 198 16.46 -8.80 -13.13
N GLY A 199 15.57 -8.52 -12.17
CA GLY A 199 15.40 -9.25 -10.93
C GLY A 199 13.94 -9.29 -10.49
N ALA A 200 13.48 -10.45 -10.03
CA ALA A 200 12.15 -10.60 -9.45
C ALA A 200 12.16 -11.72 -8.41
N ARG A 201 11.98 -11.36 -7.14
CA ARG A 201 12.01 -12.29 -6.01
C ARG A 201 10.86 -12.00 -5.05
N TYR A 202 10.43 -13.00 -4.29
CA TYR A 202 9.45 -12.84 -3.24
C TYR A 202 9.92 -13.47 -1.92
N PHE A 203 9.45 -12.91 -0.82
CA PHE A 203 9.75 -13.31 0.55
C PHE A 203 8.42 -13.36 1.30
N ILE A 204 8.09 -14.52 1.88
CA ILE A 204 6.79 -14.77 2.50
C ILE A 204 6.88 -15.49 3.84
N ASN A 205 8.05 -16.01 4.24
CA ASN A 205 8.08 -16.86 5.43
C ASN A 205 7.71 -16.07 6.69
N GLY A 206 7.98 -14.76 6.71
CA GLY A 206 7.58 -13.86 7.79
C GLY A 206 6.06 -13.68 7.86
N TYR A 207 5.42 -13.41 6.73
CA TYR A 207 3.96 -13.37 6.61
C TYR A 207 3.33 -14.72 7.01
N ALA A 208 3.79 -15.83 6.42
CA ALA A 208 3.26 -17.17 6.65
C ALA A 208 3.41 -17.66 8.10
N ALA A 209 4.42 -17.18 8.83
CA ALA A 209 4.60 -17.46 10.25
C ALA A 209 3.65 -16.67 11.17
N GLY A 210 3.02 -15.61 10.66
CA GLY A 210 2.15 -14.71 11.42
C GLY A 210 0.65 -14.89 11.15
N VAL A 211 0.26 -15.72 10.19
CA VAL A 211 -1.14 -15.95 9.80
C VAL A 211 -1.50 -17.43 9.87
N ASP A 212 -2.81 -17.72 9.87
CA ASP A 212 -3.27 -19.11 9.77
C ASP A 212 -2.99 -19.69 8.38
N SER A 213 -2.84 -21.02 8.30
CA SER A 213 -2.42 -21.69 7.06
C SER A 213 -3.38 -21.51 5.88
N TYR A 214 -4.65 -21.22 6.13
CA TYR A 214 -5.66 -20.94 5.09
C TYR A 214 -5.54 -19.53 4.48
N ASP A 215 -4.86 -18.61 5.17
CA ASP A 215 -4.62 -17.24 4.70
C ASP A 215 -3.35 -17.14 3.83
N ILE A 216 -2.52 -18.19 3.82
CA ILE A 216 -1.30 -18.22 3.00
C ILE A 216 -1.71 -18.33 1.51
N PRO A 217 -1.28 -17.39 0.65
CA PRO A 217 -1.53 -17.45 -0.78
C PRO A 217 -1.05 -18.75 -1.41
N THR A 218 -1.89 -19.37 -2.24
CA THR A 218 -1.59 -20.65 -2.91
C THR A 218 -0.63 -20.48 -4.09
N ASN A 219 -0.66 -19.34 -4.79
CA ASN A 219 0.21 -19.06 -5.93
C ASN A 219 1.35 -18.11 -5.52
N LEU A 220 2.46 -18.72 -5.09
CA LEU A 220 3.64 -17.98 -4.67
C LEU A 220 4.48 -17.53 -5.88
N SER A 221 4.51 -16.22 -6.11
CA SER A 221 5.42 -15.59 -7.06
C SER A 221 5.63 -14.10 -6.74
N ALA A 222 6.61 -13.49 -7.40
CA ALA A 222 6.86 -12.05 -7.35
C ALA A 222 5.84 -11.21 -8.14
N ARG A 223 4.79 -11.84 -8.69
CA ARG A 223 3.76 -11.15 -9.47
C ARG A 223 2.93 -10.25 -8.57
N ASP A 224 2.65 -9.06 -9.09
CA ASP A 224 1.83 -8.07 -8.42
C ASP A 224 0.35 -8.28 -8.74
N TYR A 225 -0.45 -8.56 -7.71
CA TYR A 225 -1.92 -8.66 -7.81
C TYR A 225 -2.62 -7.50 -7.10
N ASP A 226 -1.86 -6.63 -6.47
CA ASP A 226 -2.35 -5.42 -5.80
C ASP A 226 -2.26 -4.22 -6.75
N GLY A 227 -1.09 -4.05 -7.39
CA GLY A 227 -0.78 -2.99 -8.33
C GLY A 227 0.17 -1.94 -7.76
N HIS A 228 0.30 -1.86 -6.43
CA HIS A 228 1.14 -0.86 -5.77
C HIS A 228 2.61 -0.96 -6.18
N GLY A 229 3.22 -2.15 -6.13
CA GLY A 229 4.61 -2.37 -6.50
C GLY A 229 4.91 -2.09 -7.97
N THR A 230 4.00 -2.43 -8.86
CA THR A 230 4.09 -2.06 -10.29
C THR A 230 4.05 -0.54 -10.46
N HIS A 231 3.16 0.13 -9.74
CA HIS A 231 3.03 1.57 -9.78
C HIS A 231 4.29 2.27 -9.26
N THR A 232 4.80 1.89 -8.09
CA THR A 232 5.98 2.51 -7.47
C THR A 232 7.26 2.25 -8.29
N LEU A 233 7.48 1.01 -8.75
CA LEU A 233 8.67 0.68 -9.54
C LEU A 233 8.66 1.37 -10.90
N SER A 234 7.50 1.47 -11.55
CA SER A 234 7.38 2.20 -12.83
C SER A 234 7.51 3.72 -12.66
N THR A 235 7.12 4.28 -11.51
CA THR A 235 7.43 5.68 -11.17
C THR A 235 8.92 5.88 -10.99
N ALA A 236 9.64 5.01 -10.29
CA ALA A 236 11.07 5.18 -10.06
C ALA A 236 11.90 4.94 -11.34
N GLY A 237 11.65 3.83 -12.03
CA GLY A 237 12.48 3.34 -13.12
C GLY A 237 11.69 2.81 -14.31
N GLY A 238 10.46 3.23 -14.57
CA GLY A 238 9.71 2.82 -15.76
C GLY A 238 10.30 3.39 -17.07
N ASN A 239 10.33 2.57 -18.13
CA ASN A 239 10.70 2.99 -19.48
C ASN A 239 9.66 3.97 -20.07
N PHE A 240 9.99 4.60 -21.20
CA PHE A 240 9.07 5.49 -21.91
C PHE A 240 7.90 4.72 -22.53
N VAL A 241 6.68 5.12 -22.20
CA VAL A 241 5.44 4.53 -22.72
C VAL A 241 4.57 5.63 -23.32
N SER A 242 4.61 5.77 -24.64
CA SER A 242 3.82 6.73 -25.39
C SER A 242 2.32 6.42 -25.34
N GLY A 243 1.49 7.46 -25.26
CA GLY A 243 0.02 7.33 -25.32
C GLY A 243 -0.61 6.72 -24.06
N ALA A 244 0.14 6.63 -22.96
CA ALA A 244 -0.36 6.18 -21.68
C ALA A 244 -1.47 7.11 -21.17
N SER A 245 -2.56 6.54 -20.68
CA SER A 245 -3.67 7.27 -20.05
C SER A 245 -4.45 6.32 -19.15
N VAL A 246 -5.19 6.88 -18.18
CA VAL A 246 -6.13 6.13 -17.35
C VAL A 246 -7.54 6.55 -17.75
N PHE A 247 -8.30 5.68 -18.38
CA PHE A 247 -9.63 5.99 -18.95
C PHE A 247 -9.66 7.23 -19.86
N GLY A 248 -8.53 7.52 -20.55
CA GLY A 248 -8.36 8.71 -21.39
C GLY A 248 -7.87 9.97 -20.66
N PHE A 249 -7.79 9.94 -19.33
CA PHE A 249 -7.23 11.03 -18.52
C PHE A 249 -5.71 10.99 -18.46
N GLY A 250 -5.09 12.17 -18.38
CA GLY A 250 -3.64 12.31 -18.24
C GLY A 250 -2.85 11.74 -19.42
N LYS A 251 -3.43 11.80 -20.63
CA LYS A 251 -2.81 11.26 -21.85
C LYS A 251 -1.44 11.90 -22.08
N GLY A 252 -0.42 11.06 -22.26
CA GLY A 252 0.93 11.50 -22.55
C GLY A 252 1.91 10.34 -22.62
N THR A 253 3.18 10.61 -22.37
CA THR A 253 4.21 9.59 -22.24
C THR A 253 4.48 9.32 -20.77
N ALA A 254 4.13 8.12 -20.29
CA ALA A 254 4.52 7.67 -18.96
C ALA A 254 6.00 7.30 -18.96
N LYS A 255 6.70 7.60 -17.86
CA LYS A 255 8.15 7.36 -17.69
C LYS A 255 8.52 7.47 -16.22
N GLY A 256 9.57 6.76 -15.83
CA GLY A 256 10.13 6.85 -14.49
C GLY A 256 11.09 8.02 -14.32
N GLY A 257 11.58 8.19 -13.10
CA GLY A 257 12.62 9.18 -12.78
C GLY A 257 13.96 8.83 -13.43
N SER A 258 14.23 7.54 -13.61
CA SER A 258 15.37 7.02 -14.37
C SER A 258 14.91 6.03 -15.45
N PRO A 259 14.44 6.50 -16.62
CA PRO A 259 13.85 5.63 -17.64
C PRO A 259 14.79 4.55 -18.21
N LYS A 260 16.10 4.76 -18.18
CA LYS A 260 17.12 3.79 -18.64
C LYS A 260 17.76 2.97 -17.52
N ALA A 261 17.32 3.13 -16.27
CA ALA A 261 17.75 2.26 -15.17
C ALA A 261 17.24 0.83 -15.37
N ARG A 262 17.98 -0.14 -14.83
CA ARG A 262 17.50 -1.50 -14.60
C ARG A 262 16.62 -1.49 -13.35
N VAL A 263 15.63 -2.38 -13.31
CA VAL A 263 14.75 -2.52 -12.16
C VAL A 263 14.73 -3.94 -11.62
N ALA A 264 14.60 -4.07 -10.30
CA ALA A 264 14.45 -5.35 -9.61
C ALA A 264 13.30 -5.27 -8.60
N ALA A 265 12.44 -6.29 -8.58
CA ALA A 265 11.29 -6.34 -7.68
C ALA A 265 11.51 -7.34 -6.55
N TYR A 266 11.42 -6.87 -5.31
CA TYR A 266 11.46 -7.70 -4.11
C TYR A 266 10.10 -7.64 -3.42
N LYS A 267 9.27 -8.66 -3.65
CA LYS A 267 7.93 -8.74 -3.06
C LYS A 267 8.02 -9.16 -1.59
N VAL A 268 7.62 -8.26 -0.71
CA VAL A 268 7.59 -8.46 0.76
C VAL A 268 6.21 -8.23 1.36
N CYS A 269 5.28 -7.71 0.55
CA CYS A 269 3.92 -7.41 0.97
C CYS A 269 2.93 -8.42 0.38
N TRP A 270 2.05 -8.92 1.25
CA TRP A 270 1.03 -9.92 0.90
C TRP A 270 -0.33 -9.49 1.41
N LYS A 271 -1.39 -9.84 0.67
CA LYS A 271 -2.76 -9.51 1.05
C LYS A 271 -3.14 -10.21 2.35
N ALA A 272 -3.50 -9.47 3.38
CA ALA A 272 -4.21 -9.97 4.56
C ALA A 272 -5.73 -9.73 4.40
N ILE A 273 -6.53 -10.33 5.29
CA ILE A 273 -8.01 -10.32 5.25
C ILE A 273 -8.59 -8.90 5.11
N ASN A 274 -7.87 -7.85 5.56
CA ASN A 274 -8.34 -6.45 5.49
C ASN A 274 -7.30 -5.41 4.99
N ASP A 275 -6.04 -5.77 4.68
CA ASP A 275 -5.00 -4.85 4.17
C ASP A 275 -3.78 -5.63 3.64
N SER A 276 -2.87 -4.99 2.89
CA SER A 276 -1.57 -5.59 2.55
C SER A 276 -0.61 -5.54 3.74
N LEU A 277 -0.06 -6.70 4.14
CA LEU A 277 0.88 -6.87 5.25
C LEU A 277 2.29 -7.10 4.71
N CYS A 278 3.23 -6.22 5.07
CA CYS A 278 4.65 -6.41 4.79
C CYS A 278 5.39 -6.75 6.09
N SER A 279 5.76 -8.01 6.29
CA SER A 279 6.41 -8.48 7.52
C SER A 279 7.85 -7.97 7.63
N ASP A 280 8.28 -7.53 8.82
CA ASP A 280 9.67 -7.15 9.10
C ASP A 280 10.69 -8.21 8.69
N ALA A 281 10.36 -9.50 8.91
CA ALA A 281 11.25 -10.59 8.56
C ALA A 281 11.42 -10.75 7.04
N ASP A 282 10.32 -10.59 6.28
CA ASP A 282 10.37 -10.60 4.82
C ASP A 282 11.10 -9.35 4.27
N ILE A 283 10.93 -8.19 4.92
CA ILE A 283 11.64 -6.94 4.61
C ILE A 283 13.15 -7.09 4.80
N LEU A 284 13.61 -7.62 5.94
CA LEU A 284 15.03 -7.83 6.21
C LEU A 284 15.66 -8.83 5.24
N ALA A 285 14.96 -9.93 4.92
CA ALA A 285 15.41 -10.90 3.93
C ALA A 285 15.54 -10.27 2.53
N ALA A 286 14.64 -9.36 2.16
CA ALA A 286 14.71 -8.62 0.92
C ALA A 286 15.86 -7.60 0.90
N PHE A 287 16.13 -6.88 1.99
CA PHE A 287 17.31 -6.01 2.09
C PHE A 287 18.61 -6.81 1.94
N GLU A 288 18.75 -7.94 2.64
CA GLU A 288 19.95 -8.80 2.51
C GLU A 288 20.14 -9.29 1.08
N ALA A 289 19.04 -9.68 0.41
CA ALA A 289 19.06 -10.05 -0.99
C ALA A 289 19.45 -8.88 -1.91
N ALA A 290 18.84 -7.70 -1.74
CA ALA A 290 19.12 -6.52 -2.57
C ALA A 290 20.59 -6.07 -2.46
N ILE A 291 21.15 -6.07 -1.24
CA ILE A 291 22.58 -5.77 -1.00
C ILE A 291 23.46 -6.80 -1.72
N HIS A 292 23.12 -8.09 -1.62
CA HIS A 292 23.89 -9.14 -2.28
C HIS A 292 23.83 -9.05 -3.81
N ASP A 293 22.64 -8.80 -4.34
CA ASP A 293 22.35 -8.77 -5.76
C ASP A 293 23.03 -7.56 -6.45
N GLY A 294 23.42 -6.54 -5.67
CA GLY A 294 24.23 -5.41 -6.11
C GLY A 294 23.40 -4.24 -6.62
N VAL A 295 22.27 -3.94 -5.97
CA VAL A 295 21.42 -2.79 -6.29
C VAL A 295 22.10 -1.47 -5.90
N ASP A 296 21.76 -0.36 -6.55
CA ASP A 296 22.33 0.97 -6.21
C ASP A 296 21.36 1.83 -5.39
N VAL A 297 20.06 1.65 -5.63
CA VAL A 297 18.97 2.38 -4.96
C VAL A 297 17.89 1.41 -4.54
N ILE A 298 17.43 1.53 -3.30
CA ILE A 298 16.25 0.83 -2.79
C ILE A 298 15.14 1.86 -2.57
N SER A 299 14.01 1.65 -3.22
CA SER A 299 12.76 2.39 -3.01
C SER A 299 11.80 1.54 -2.20
N ALA A 300 11.57 1.91 -0.95
CA ALA A 300 10.67 1.20 -0.05
C ALA A 300 9.46 2.09 0.26
N SER A 301 8.38 1.88 -0.49
CA SER A 301 7.11 2.57 -0.28
C SER A 301 6.26 1.89 0.79
N ILE A 302 6.91 1.58 1.91
CA ILE A 302 6.33 0.87 3.05
C ILE A 302 6.70 1.58 4.35
N GLY A 303 5.85 1.49 5.37
CA GLY A 303 6.13 2.10 6.66
C GLY A 303 5.15 1.72 7.75
N SER A 304 5.36 2.32 8.92
CA SER A 304 4.57 2.11 10.12
C SER A 304 4.83 3.24 11.11
N PRO A 305 3.98 3.40 12.13
CA PRO A 305 4.24 4.35 13.20
C PRO A 305 5.69 4.28 13.72
N PRO A 306 6.30 5.43 14.04
CA PRO A 306 7.71 5.49 14.42
C PRO A 306 7.99 4.66 15.67
N SER A 307 9.09 3.91 15.64
CA SER A 307 9.59 3.09 16.76
C SER A 307 11.10 3.20 16.87
N ASP A 308 11.67 2.67 17.96
CA ASP A 308 13.12 2.58 18.12
C ASP A 308 13.78 1.89 16.91
N TYR A 309 14.92 2.43 16.45
CA TYR A 309 15.58 2.00 15.22
C TYR A 309 15.99 0.53 15.21
N PHE A 310 16.28 -0.05 16.37
CA PHE A 310 16.67 -1.46 16.49
C PHE A 310 15.47 -2.40 16.57
N SER A 311 14.25 -1.85 16.61
CA SER A 311 12.98 -2.57 16.60
C SER A 311 12.18 -2.39 15.30
N ASP A 312 12.82 -1.81 14.28
CA ASP A 312 12.23 -1.49 12.99
C ASP A 312 13.01 -2.19 11.86
N GLY A 313 12.35 -3.10 11.14
CA GLY A 313 12.97 -3.89 10.07
C GLY A 313 13.45 -3.05 8.89
N ILE A 314 12.78 -1.93 8.60
CA ILE A 314 13.19 -0.98 7.55
C ILE A 314 14.42 -0.20 8.02
N ALA A 315 14.44 0.29 9.27
CA ALA A 315 15.60 1.00 9.82
C ALA A 315 16.84 0.10 9.87
N VAL A 316 16.73 -1.13 10.36
CA VAL A 316 17.83 -2.10 10.40
C VAL A 316 18.30 -2.47 8.99
N GLY A 317 17.39 -2.86 8.09
CA GLY A 317 17.74 -3.23 6.72
C GLY A 317 18.39 -2.10 5.93
N SER A 318 17.85 -0.88 6.07
CA SER A 318 18.38 0.32 5.42
C SER A 318 19.74 0.75 5.95
N PHE A 319 20.02 0.58 7.24
CA PHE A 319 21.34 0.87 7.82
C PHE A 319 22.44 0.08 7.12
N HIS A 320 22.22 -1.23 6.94
CA HIS A 320 23.16 -2.09 6.24
C HIS A 320 23.26 -1.74 4.75
N ALA A 321 22.15 -1.43 4.09
CA ALA A 321 22.18 -0.98 2.70
C ALA A 321 23.05 0.28 2.54
N VAL A 322 22.83 1.30 3.38
CA VAL A 322 23.60 2.56 3.34
C VAL A 322 25.08 2.33 3.67
N LYS A 323 25.40 1.45 4.62
CA LYS A 323 26.78 1.05 4.92
C LYS A 323 27.49 0.42 3.72
N HIS A 324 26.74 -0.21 2.82
CA HIS A 324 27.22 -0.79 1.56
C HIS A 324 27.14 0.17 0.36
N GLY A 325 26.89 1.47 0.59
CA GLY A 325 26.84 2.50 -0.46
C GLY A 325 25.54 2.53 -1.24
N ILE A 326 24.48 1.88 -0.76
CA ILE A 326 23.17 1.81 -1.41
C ILE A 326 22.27 2.89 -0.84
N THR A 327 21.71 3.73 -1.71
CA THR A 327 20.77 4.79 -1.28
C THR A 327 19.41 4.20 -0.97
N VAL A 328 18.82 4.53 0.17
CA VAL A 328 17.48 4.07 0.56
C VAL A 328 16.51 5.25 0.61
N VAL A 329 15.46 5.16 -0.20
CA VAL A 329 14.36 6.14 -0.28
C VAL A 329 13.11 5.50 0.29
N THR A 330 12.52 6.14 1.29
CA THR A 330 11.31 5.72 1.98
C THR A 330 10.29 6.84 1.99
N SER A 331 9.04 6.48 2.19
CA SER A 331 7.91 7.42 2.27
C SER A 331 7.61 7.80 3.72
N ALA A 332 7.14 9.04 3.92
CA ALA A 332 6.88 9.59 5.25
C ALA A 332 5.67 8.98 5.95
N GLY A 333 4.71 8.41 5.21
CA GLY A 333 3.44 7.96 5.77
C GLY A 333 2.25 8.74 5.21
N ASN A 334 1.05 8.17 5.39
CA ASN A 334 -0.22 8.74 4.96
C ASN A 334 -1.15 9.11 6.14
N ASP A 335 -0.56 9.34 7.33
CA ASP A 335 -1.24 9.64 8.60
C ASP A 335 -1.12 11.14 8.97
N GLY A 336 -1.34 12.03 8.00
CA GLY A 336 -1.09 13.48 8.13
C GLY A 336 -1.89 14.24 9.21
N ASP A 337 -2.86 13.60 9.83
CA ASP A 337 -3.62 14.12 10.98
C ASP A 337 -2.89 13.90 12.33
N VAL A 338 -1.85 13.07 12.35
CA VAL A 338 -1.08 12.74 13.56
C VAL A 338 0.19 13.59 13.60
N GLU A 339 0.29 14.49 14.60
CA GLU A 339 1.52 15.21 14.89
C GLU A 339 2.62 14.22 15.32
N GLY A 340 3.81 14.33 14.73
CA GLY A 340 4.86 13.32 14.91
C GLY A 340 4.55 11.96 14.29
N GLY A 341 3.56 11.88 13.38
CA GLY A 341 3.16 10.67 12.68
C GLY A 341 4.08 10.26 11.53
N VAL A 342 5.19 10.97 11.29
CA VAL A 342 6.19 10.60 10.28
C VAL A 342 6.80 9.23 10.59
N SER A 343 6.71 8.35 9.60
CA SER A 343 7.32 7.02 9.57
C SER A 343 8.74 7.09 9.01
N ASN A 344 9.47 5.96 9.08
CA ASN A 344 10.79 5.82 8.45
C ASN A 344 11.77 6.93 8.87
N THR A 345 11.88 7.16 10.18
CA THR A 345 12.57 8.33 10.74
C THR A 345 14.07 8.18 10.91
N ALA A 346 14.64 7.03 10.55
CA ALA A 346 16.06 6.79 10.75
C ALA A 346 16.93 7.81 9.96
N PRO A 347 18.01 8.34 10.57
CA PRO A 347 18.79 9.43 9.98
C PRO A 347 19.44 9.12 8.62
N TRP A 348 19.74 7.84 8.37
CA TRP A 348 20.39 7.38 7.15
C TRP A 348 19.44 7.18 5.97
N MET A 349 18.13 7.33 6.16
CA MET A 349 17.12 7.19 5.10
C MET A 349 16.70 8.54 4.51
N ILE A 350 16.40 8.57 3.22
CA ILE A 350 15.71 9.68 2.58
C ILE A 350 14.21 9.47 2.73
N THR A 351 13.57 10.22 3.62
CA THR A 351 12.13 10.13 3.93
C THR A 351 11.37 11.18 3.13
N VAL A 352 10.37 10.75 2.35
CA VAL A 352 9.72 11.60 1.34
C VAL A 352 8.24 11.84 1.70
N GLY A 353 7.88 13.10 1.91
CA GLY A 353 6.48 13.54 2.02
C GLY A 353 5.80 13.73 0.66
N ALA A 354 4.46 13.77 0.66
CA ALA A 354 3.67 13.90 -0.55
C ALA A 354 3.16 15.34 -0.76
N ASN A 355 3.17 15.82 -2.01
CA ASN A 355 2.63 17.11 -2.41
C ASN A 355 1.84 17.02 -3.72
N THR A 356 1.08 18.06 -4.02
CA THR A 356 0.30 18.20 -5.25
C THR A 356 1.15 18.65 -6.43
N ILE A 357 0.65 18.38 -7.63
CA ILE A 357 1.21 18.82 -8.91
C ILE A 357 0.21 19.73 -9.62
N ASP A 358 0.65 20.41 -10.67
CA ASP A 358 -0.14 21.37 -11.47
C ASP A 358 -1.29 20.75 -12.28
N ARG A 359 -1.61 19.47 -12.06
CA ARG A 359 -2.64 18.73 -12.79
C ARG A 359 -3.74 18.21 -11.87
N GLU A 360 -4.99 18.45 -12.28
CA GLU A 360 -6.19 17.97 -11.60
C GLU A 360 -7.21 17.37 -12.59
N PHE A 361 -8.26 16.74 -12.07
CA PHE A 361 -9.33 16.14 -12.87
C PHE A 361 -10.71 16.73 -12.52
N PRO A 362 -10.99 17.99 -12.91
CA PRO A 362 -12.07 18.75 -12.31
C PRO A 362 -13.43 18.42 -12.92
N VAL A 363 -14.45 18.46 -12.06
CA VAL A 363 -15.87 18.42 -12.39
C VAL A 363 -16.50 19.71 -11.88
N LYS A 364 -17.11 20.49 -12.79
CA LYS A 364 -17.82 21.71 -12.45
C LYS A 364 -19.26 21.37 -12.09
N ILE A 365 -19.73 21.87 -10.96
CA ILE A 365 -21.06 21.60 -10.42
C ILE A 365 -21.82 22.92 -10.31
N GLY A 366 -22.96 23.03 -10.98
CA GLY A 366 -23.86 24.18 -10.88
C GLY A 366 -25.10 23.84 -10.08
N LEU A 367 -25.38 24.61 -9.03
CA LEU A 367 -26.57 24.45 -8.20
C LEU A 367 -27.71 25.33 -8.72
N GLY A 368 -28.97 24.93 -8.50
CA GLY A 368 -30.13 25.72 -8.93
C GLY A 368 -30.23 27.12 -8.29
N ASN A 369 -29.53 27.36 -7.18
CA ASN A 369 -29.41 28.69 -6.55
C ASN A 369 -28.27 29.55 -7.13
N ARG A 370 -27.74 29.20 -8.31
CA ARG A 370 -26.64 29.88 -9.03
C ARG A 370 -25.26 29.82 -8.35
N LYS A 371 -25.12 29.10 -7.23
CA LYS A 371 -23.79 28.78 -6.68
C LYS A 371 -23.12 27.71 -7.53
N HIS A 372 -21.78 27.75 -7.55
CA HIS A 372 -20.95 26.81 -8.30
C HIS A 372 -19.96 26.15 -7.34
N LEU A 373 -19.80 24.84 -7.46
CA LEU A 373 -18.83 24.04 -6.70
C LEU A 373 -17.84 23.40 -7.67
N LYS A 374 -16.69 22.99 -7.14
CA LYS A 374 -15.65 22.29 -7.90
C LYS A 374 -15.33 20.97 -7.21
N GLY A 375 -15.54 19.87 -7.92
CA GLY A 375 -15.09 18.56 -7.46
C GLY A 375 -14.07 17.94 -8.39
N GLN A 376 -13.67 16.71 -8.09
CA GLN A 376 -12.80 15.90 -8.95
C GLN A 376 -13.35 14.49 -9.15
N SER A 377 -13.02 13.87 -10.29
CA SER A 377 -13.39 12.48 -10.63
C SER A 377 -12.54 11.94 -11.78
N LEU A 378 -12.36 10.61 -11.83
CA LEU A 378 -11.78 9.90 -12.98
C LEU A 378 -12.81 9.11 -13.78
N TYR A 379 -14.11 9.40 -13.63
CA TYR A 379 -15.14 8.77 -14.46
C TYR A 379 -15.17 9.40 -15.87
N PRO A 380 -14.99 8.62 -16.95
CA PRO A 380 -14.76 9.16 -18.29
C PRO A 380 -16.03 9.70 -18.97
N LYS A 381 -17.21 9.25 -18.55
CA LYS A 381 -18.49 9.68 -19.11
C LYS A 381 -19.09 10.82 -18.29
N GLY A 382 -19.93 11.63 -18.92
CA GLY A 382 -20.69 12.67 -18.23
C GLY A 382 -22.17 12.40 -18.30
N LEU A 383 -22.93 13.13 -17.49
CA LEU A 383 -24.35 13.30 -17.73
C LEU A 383 -24.55 14.17 -18.99
N PRO A 384 -25.69 14.02 -19.70
CA PRO A 384 -26.14 14.95 -20.73
C PRO A 384 -25.91 16.41 -20.33
N ALA A 385 -25.14 17.12 -21.15
CA ALA A 385 -24.77 18.50 -20.89
C ALA A 385 -26.02 19.41 -20.85
N LYS A 386 -25.93 20.51 -20.09
CA LYS A 386 -26.98 21.54 -19.96
C LYS A 386 -28.32 21.02 -19.40
N LYS A 387 -28.34 19.85 -18.78
CA LYS A 387 -29.53 19.29 -18.11
C LYS A 387 -29.37 19.35 -16.60
N PHE A 388 -30.38 19.89 -15.92
CA PHE A 388 -30.52 19.76 -14.47
C PHE A 388 -31.10 18.39 -14.13
N TYR A 389 -30.52 17.77 -13.11
CA TYR A 389 -31.00 16.55 -12.50
C TYR A 389 -31.49 16.85 -11.09
N PRO A 390 -32.59 16.22 -10.63
CA PRO A 390 -32.97 16.31 -9.23
C PRO A 390 -31.82 15.79 -8.34
N LEU A 391 -31.60 16.47 -7.23
CA LEU A 391 -30.59 16.14 -6.23
C LEU A 391 -31.29 15.57 -4.99
N ILE A 392 -30.69 14.60 -4.32
CA ILE A 392 -31.19 14.06 -3.05
C ILE A 392 -30.01 13.74 -2.14
N ASN A 393 -30.08 14.04 -0.85
CA ASN A 393 -29.08 13.58 0.12
C ASN A 393 -29.43 12.19 0.65
N GLY A 394 -28.43 11.47 1.14
CA GLY A 394 -28.58 10.13 1.69
C GLY A 394 -29.70 10.01 2.73
N THR A 395 -29.75 10.92 3.70
CA THR A 395 -30.77 10.94 4.76
C THR A 395 -32.21 11.07 4.23
N SER A 396 -32.44 11.88 3.19
CA SER A 396 -33.76 12.00 2.54
C SER A 396 -34.11 10.78 1.69
N ALA A 397 -33.09 10.07 1.21
CA ALA A 397 -33.21 8.82 0.46
C ALA A 397 -33.28 7.57 1.35
N LYS A 398 -33.28 7.73 2.68
CA LYS A 398 -33.20 6.62 3.64
C LYS A 398 -34.32 5.60 3.49
N LEU A 399 -33.96 4.32 3.61
CA LEU A 399 -34.86 3.19 3.74
C LEU A 399 -35.47 3.14 5.15
N ALA A 400 -36.73 2.73 5.30
CA ALA A 400 -37.46 2.86 6.57
C ALA A 400 -36.80 2.17 7.77
N ASN A 401 -36.01 1.11 7.56
CA ASN A 401 -35.31 0.33 8.57
C ASN A 401 -33.82 0.69 8.72
N SER A 402 -33.37 1.80 8.13
CA SER A 402 -31.98 2.28 8.21
C SER A 402 -31.85 3.52 9.11
N THR A 403 -30.64 3.80 9.58
CA THR A 403 -30.31 4.98 10.38
C THR A 403 -30.00 6.18 9.48
N ASP A 404 -30.06 7.40 10.04
CA ASP A 404 -29.72 8.60 9.28
C ASP A 404 -28.23 8.63 8.93
N GLU A 405 -27.39 8.13 9.85
CA GLU A 405 -25.95 7.98 9.69
C GLU A 405 -25.61 7.04 8.53
N ASP A 406 -26.23 5.86 8.49
CA ASP A 406 -25.97 4.86 7.46
C ASP A 406 -26.36 5.38 6.07
N ALA A 407 -27.53 6.01 5.98
CA ALA A 407 -28.04 6.57 4.74
C ALA A 407 -27.22 7.77 4.28
N GLN A 408 -26.80 8.66 5.19
CA GLN A 408 -25.92 9.79 4.87
C GLN A 408 -24.57 9.32 4.31
N LEU A 409 -24.05 8.21 4.83
CA LEU A 409 -22.84 7.55 4.34
C LEU A 409 -23.10 6.63 3.14
N CYS A 410 -24.34 6.50 2.66
CA CYS A 410 -24.70 5.66 1.52
C CYS A 410 -24.21 4.21 1.69
N PHE A 411 -24.41 3.63 2.88
CA PHE A 411 -24.13 2.23 3.13
C PHE A 411 -24.98 1.31 2.24
N ALA A 412 -24.45 0.15 1.89
CA ALA A 412 -25.21 -0.87 1.19
C ALA A 412 -26.48 -1.23 1.99
N GLY A 413 -27.65 -1.20 1.32
CA GLY A 413 -28.94 -1.47 1.96
C GLY A 413 -29.56 -0.30 2.74
N SER A 414 -28.92 0.87 2.83
CA SER A 414 -29.44 2.02 3.59
C SER A 414 -30.39 2.94 2.80
N LEU A 415 -30.39 2.82 1.46
CA LEU A 415 -31.08 3.75 0.55
C LEU A 415 -32.31 3.10 -0.11
N ASP A 416 -33.40 3.86 -0.16
CA ASP A 416 -34.63 3.50 -0.86
C ASP A 416 -34.51 3.77 -2.37
N PRO A 417 -34.50 2.71 -3.22
CA PRO A 417 -34.34 2.87 -4.67
C PRO A 417 -35.42 3.75 -5.32
N GLU A 418 -36.66 3.74 -4.81
CA GLU A 418 -37.74 4.55 -5.38
C GLU A 418 -37.51 6.05 -5.16
N LYS A 419 -36.84 6.41 -4.05
CA LYS A 419 -36.48 7.81 -3.78
C LYS A 419 -35.26 8.27 -4.59
N VAL A 420 -34.33 7.36 -4.90
CA VAL A 420 -33.04 7.65 -5.54
C VAL A 420 -33.11 7.62 -7.07
N LYS A 421 -33.95 6.76 -7.64
CA LYS A 421 -34.04 6.50 -9.07
C LYS A 421 -34.10 7.79 -9.92
N GLY A 422 -33.17 7.91 -10.86
CA GLY A 422 -33.14 9.05 -11.80
C GLY A 422 -32.52 10.34 -11.25
N LYS A 423 -32.06 10.35 -9.99
CA LYS A 423 -31.51 11.53 -9.31
C LYS A 423 -30.00 11.44 -9.15
N ILE A 424 -29.37 12.58 -8.85
CA ILE A 424 -28.00 12.63 -8.34
C ILE A 424 -28.06 12.49 -6.82
N LEU A 425 -27.28 11.55 -6.28
CA LEU A 425 -27.21 11.28 -4.85
C LEU A 425 -26.04 12.02 -4.20
N ALA A 426 -26.31 12.77 -3.14
CA ALA A 426 -25.28 13.39 -2.30
C ALA A 426 -24.98 12.50 -1.08
N CYS A 427 -23.74 12.01 -1.01
CA CYS A 427 -23.24 11.15 0.06
C CYS A 427 -22.13 11.88 0.85
N LEU A 428 -21.97 11.53 2.12
CA LEU A 428 -20.84 11.96 2.93
C LEU A 428 -19.73 10.90 2.90
N ARG A 429 -18.47 11.35 2.82
CA ARG A 429 -17.29 10.51 3.04
C ARG A 429 -17.29 10.00 4.47
N GLY A 430 -16.79 8.78 4.66
CA GLY A 430 -16.70 8.15 5.97
C GLY A 430 -16.18 6.73 5.84
N ILE A 431 -16.67 5.85 6.73
CA ILE A 431 -16.16 4.49 6.96
C ILE A 431 -16.10 3.64 5.67
N THR A 432 -17.11 3.73 4.80
CA THR A 432 -17.16 2.95 3.55
C THR A 432 -16.31 3.55 2.42
N GLY A 433 -15.86 2.69 1.50
CA GLY A 433 -15.01 3.09 0.39
C GLY A 433 -15.67 4.13 -0.52
N ARG A 434 -14.90 5.11 -1.00
CA ARG A 434 -15.42 6.20 -1.84
C ARG A 434 -16.07 5.67 -3.14
N VAL A 435 -15.41 4.70 -3.79
CA VAL A 435 -15.93 4.06 -5.00
C VAL A 435 -17.10 3.13 -4.69
N GLU A 436 -17.06 2.43 -3.55
CA GLU A 436 -18.14 1.56 -3.06
C GLU A 436 -19.46 2.33 -2.90
N LYS A 437 -19.43 3.55 -2.32
CA LYS A 437 -20.60 4.44 -2.27
C LYS A 437 -21.18 4.72 -3.67
N GLY A 438 -20.32 4.82 -4.68
CA GLY A 438 -20.75 4.95 -6.07
C GLY A 438 -21.45 3.69 -6.60
N VAL A 439 -20.98 2.50 -6.22
CA VAL A 439 -21.65 1.23 -6.54
C VAL A 439 -23.03 1.19 -5.91
N VAL A 440 -23.16 1.53 -4.62
CA VAL A 440 -24.45 1.60 -3.92
C VAL A 440 -25.37 2.62 -4.60
N ALA A 441 -24.89 3.82 -4.91
CA ALA A 441 -25.67 4.84 -5.60
C ALA A 441 -26.23 4.33 -6.94
N LEU A 442 -25.38 3.68 -7.75
CA LEU A 442 -25.78 3.10 -9.03
C LEU A 442 -26.82 1.99 -8.86
N GLN A 443 -26.61 1.09 -7.89
CA GLN A 443 -27.54 -0.01 -7.57
C GLN A 443 -28.90 0.50 -7.07
N SER A 444 -28.93 1.62 -6.34
CA SER A 444 -30.16 2.31 -5.94
C SER A 444 -30.81 3.12 -7.08
N GLY A 445 -30.26 3.09 -8.30
CA GLY A 445 -30.83 3.74 -9.48
C GLY A 445 -30.44 5.21 -9.67
N ALA A 446 -29.43 5.70 -8.95
CA ALA A 446 -28.91 7.05 -9.16
C ALA A 446 -28.26 7.17 -10.55
N VAL A 447 -28.38 8.35 -11.16
CA VAL A 447 -27.73 8.67 -12.43
C VAL A 447 -26.37 9.34 -12.25
N GLY A 448 -26.08 9.80 -11.03
CA GLY A 448 -24.79 10.33 -10.64
C GLY A 448 -24.66 10.47 -9.12
N MET A 449 -23.47 10.83 -8.65
CA MET A 449 -23.18 10.99 -7.22
C MET A 449 -22.31 12.22 -6.95
N ILE A 450 -22.61 12.97 -5.89
CA ILE A 450 -21.69 13.96 -5.31
C ILE A 450 -21.25 13.45 -3.95
N LEU A 451 -19.95 13.20 -3.80
CA LEU A 451 -19.36 12.78 -2.53
C LEU A 451 -18.76 14.02 -1.85
N ALA A 452 -19.27 14.39 -0.69
CA ALA A 452 -18.71 15.48 0.11
C ALA A 452 -17.81 14.93 1.22
N ASN A 453 -16.67 15.57 1.46
CA ASN A 453 -15.86 15.26 2.64
C ASN A 453 -16.63 15.52 3.95
N ALA A 454 -16.35 14.68 4.96
CA ALA A 454 -16.68 15.01 6.34
C ALA A 454 -15.69 16.04 6.90
N GLU A 455 -16.02 16.65 8.04
CA GLU A 455 -15.17 17.63 8.72
C GLU A 455 -13.77 17.10 8.99
N SER A 456 -13.68 15.84 9.44
CA SER A 456 -12.42 15.13 9.69
C SER A 456 -11.54 14.94 8.44
N ASN A 457 -12.08 15.09 7.24
CA ASN A 457 -11.32 14.98 5.99
C ASN A 457 -10.94 16.35 5.39
N GLY A 458 -11.44 17.45 5.97
CA GLY A 458 -11.15 18.80 5.51
C GLY A 458 -11.41 19.02 4.02
N ASN A 459 -10.53 19.78 3.38
CA ASN A 459 -10.70 20.21 1.98
C ASN A 459 -9.87 19.40 0.97
N GLU A 460 -9.26 18.29 1.38
CA GLU A 460 -8.51 17.43 0.47
C GLU A 460 -9.44 16.51 -0.33
N ILE A 461 -9.36 16.57 -1.66
CA ILE A 461 -10.16 15.73 -2.55
C ILE A 461 -9.26 14.83 -3.40
N VAL A 462 -9.69 13.58 -3.56
CA VAL A 462 -9.05 12.57 -4.41
C VAL A 462 -9.95 12.29 -5.60
N ALA A 463 -9.38 12.24 -6.80
CA ALA A 463 -10.09 11.89 -8.01
C ALA A 463 -10.15 10.36 -8.15
N ASP A 464 -11.26 9.73 -7.77
CA ASP A 464 -11.43 8.28 -7.89
C ASP A 464 -12.11 7.88 -9.21
N PRO A 465 -11.80 6.69 -9.77
CA PRO A 465 -12.49 6.14 -10.92
C PRO A 465 -13.82 5.49 -10.48
N HIS A 466 -14.86 6.32 -10.30
CA HIS A 466 -16.18 5.85 -9.91
C HIS A 466 -16.87 4.99 -10.99
N VAL A 467 -18.02 4.38 -10.65
CA VAL A 467 -18.80 3.53 -11.58
C VAL A 467 -19.93 4.26 -12.31
N LEU A 468 -20.20 5.51 -11.92
CA LEU A 468 -21.21 6.40 -12.48
C LEU A 468 -20.67 7.85 -12.48
N PRO A 469 -21.29 8.80 -13.22
CA PRO A 469 -20.91 10.21 -13.18
C PRO A 469 -20.84 10.72 -11.74
N SER A 470 -19.69 11.21 -11.33
CA SER A 470 -19.49 11.62 -9.95
C SER A 470 -18.57 12.82 -9.79
N ALA A 471 -18.61 13.44 -8.61
CA ALA A 471 -17.64 14.44 -8.19
C ALA A 471 -17.40 14.33 -6.68
N HIS A 472 -16.13 14.28 -6.30
CA HIS A 472 -15.69 14.41 -4.92
C HIS A 472 -15.42 15.89 -4.63
N ILE A 473 -16.09 16.46 -3.64
CA ILE A 473 -15.99 17.87 -3.25
C ILE A 473 -15.42 18.03 -1.83
N THR A 474 -14.88 19.22 -1.56
CA THR A 474 -14.30 19.60 -0.28
C THR A 474 -15.35 19.64 0.83
N TYR A 475 -14.92 19.68 2.10
CA TYR A 475 -15.84 19.87 3.23
C TYR A 475 -16.61 21.20 3.11
N ASN A 476 -15.90 22.29 2.77
CA ASN A 476 -16.51 23.61 2.61
C ASN A 476 -17.57 23.63 1.49
N ASP A 477 -17.28 23.02 0.34
CA ASP A 477 -18.27 22.88 -0.74
C ASP A 477 -19.42 21.95 -0.33
N GLY A 478 -19.15 20.94 0.50
CA GLY A 478 -20.14 20.07 1.12
C GLY A 478 -21.15 20.84 1.98
N LEU A 479 -20.68 21.75 2.83
CA LEU A 479 -21.56 22.62 3.63
C LEU A 479 -22.50 23.45 2.73
N VAL A 480 -21.97 23.99 1.64
CA VAL A 480 -22.76 24.73 0.64
C VAL A 480 -23.79 23.83 -0.04
N LEU A 481 -23.40 22.62 -0.43
CA LEU A 481 -24.27 21.63 -1.07
C LEU A 481 -25.44 21.23 -0.16
N PHE A 482 -25.15 20.80 1.08
CA PHE A 482 -26.19 20.33 2.00
C PHE A 482 -27.10 21.46 2.47
N SER A 483 -26.57 22.68 2.68
CA SER A 483 -27.39 23.88 2.91
C SER A 483 -28.34 24.15 1.74
N TYR A 484 -27.87 24.02 0.51
CA TYR A 484 -28.72 24.17 -0.68
C TYR A 484 -29.82 23.11 -0.75
N ILE A 485 -29.50 21.84 -0.53
CA ILE A 485 -30.48 20.74 -0.53
C ILE A 485 -31.61 21.02 0.47
N ASN A 486 -31.28 21.51 1.66
CA ASN A 486 -32.26 21.80 2.72
C ASN A 486 -33.04 23.11 2.48
N SER A 487 -32.57 23.99 1.59
CA SER A 487 -33.21 25.28 1.32
C SER A 487 -34.39 25.22 0.34
N THR A 488 -34.61 24.10 -0.35
CA THR A 488 -35.64 23.96 -1.38
C THR A 488 -36.23 22.55 -1.43
N LYS A 489 -37.51 22.45 -1.80
CA LYS A 489 -38.20 21.15 -1.99
C LYS A 489 -37.83 20.45 -3.30
N SER A 490 -37.16 21.15 -4.21
CA SER A 490 -36.79 20.61 -5.53
C SER A 490 -35.36 21.01 -5.89
N PRO A 491 -34.35 20.55 -5.13
CA PRO A 491 -32.97 20.85 -5.42
C PRO A 491 -32.58 20.21 -6.75
N GLY A 492 -31.97 21.00 -7.61
CA GLY A 492 -31.50 20.60 -8.93
C GLY A 492 -30.02 20.91 -9.06
N VAL A 493 -29.30 20.03 -9.73
CA VAL A 493 -27.87 20.19 -9.99
C VAL A 493 -27.54 19.84 -11.43
N ILE A 494 -26.54 20.52 -11.98
CA ILE A 494 -25.90 20.18 -13.24
C ILE A 494 -24.42 19.90 -12.98
N MET A 495 -23.87 18.89 -13.65
CA MET A 495 -22.45 18.52 -13.54
C MET A 495 -21.84 18.34 -14.92
N THR A 496 -20.62 18.82 -15.11
CA THR A 496 -19.84 18.52 -16.32
C THR A 496 -19.27 17.11 -16.25
N ARG A 497 -18.80 16.58 -17.39
CA ARG A 497 -17.83 15.47 -17.34
C ARG A 497 -16.51 15.94 -16.74
N ALA A 498 -15.74 15.02 -16.17
CA ALA A 498 -14.36 15.31 -15.79
C ALA A 498 -13.50 15.53 -17.03
N ILE A 499 -12.46 16.36 -16.89
CA ILE A 499 -11.44 16.60 -17.91
C ILE A 499 -10.05 16.50 -17.28
N THR A 500 -8.99 16.41 -18.08
CA THR A 500 -7.63 16.66 -17.56
C THR A 500 -7.35 18.15 -17.67
N GLN A 501 -6.98 18.79 -16.56
CA GLN A 501 -6.59 20.20 -16.53
C GLN A 501 -5.16 20.32 -15.99
N TYR A 502 -4.33 21.14 -16.64
CA TYR A 502 -2.95 21.47 -16.28
C TYR A 502 -2.83 22.95 -15.88
N GLY A 503 -1.70 23.36 -15.30
CA GLY A 503 -1.46 24.74 -14.87
C GLY A 503 -2.26 25.18 -13.65
N VAL A 504 -2.65 24.23 -12.79
CA VAL A 504 -3.38 24.49 -11.54
C VAL A 504 -2.46 25.17 -10.53
N ASN A 505 -2.95 26.19 -9.84
CA ASN A 505 -2.24 26.92 -8.78
C ASN A 505 -3.12 27.10 -7.54
N PRO A 506 -2.54 27.12 -6.32
CA PRO A 506 -1.10 27.01 -6.02
C PRO A 506 -0.57 25.57 -6.05
N VAL A 507 0.68 25.40 -6.49
CA VAL A 507 1.44 24.13 -6.46
C VAL A 507 2.95 24.40 -6.26
N PRO A 508 3.71 23.52 -5.58
CA PRO A 508 3.23 22.37 -4.83
C PRO A 508 2.57 22.79 -3.51
N VAL A 509 1.55 22.04 -3.08
CA VAL A 509 0.95 22.12 -1.74
C VAL A 509 1.08 20.76 -1.10
N MET A 510 1.47 20.70 0.18
CA MET A 510 1.55 19.43 0.91
C MET A 510 0.20 18.70 0.87
N ALA A 511 0.23 17.42 0.53
CA ALA A 511 -0.96 16.57 0.61
C ALA A 511 -1.40 16.49 2.07
N ALA A 512 -2.71 16.54 2.33
CA ALA A 512 -3.19 16.59 3.70
C ALA A 512 -2.90 15.28 4.43
N PHE A 513 -2.97 14.15 3.74
CA PHE A 513 -2.58 12.85 4.27
C PHE A 513 -1.08 12.70 4.50
N SER A 514 -0.20 13.55 3.94
CA SER A 514 1.24 13.36 4.12
C SER A 514 1.59 13.44 5.61
N SER A 515 2.12 12.36 6.17
CA SER A 515 2.57 12.32 7.57
C SER A 515 3.56 13.44 7.86
N LYS A 516 3.48 13.99 9.06
CA LYS A 516 4.24 15.17 9.49
C LYS A 516 5.19 14.81 10.63
N GLY A 517 6.30 15.53 10.70
CA GLY A 517 7.16 15.57 11.87
C GLY A 517 6.47 16.12 13.13
N PRO A 518 7.24 16.28 14.22
CA PRO A 518 8.68 16.03 14.33
C PRO A 518 9.03 14.54 14.38
N ASN A 519 10.31 14.22 14.18
CA ASN A 519 10.85 12.88 14.45
C ASN A 519 10.75 12.56 15.95
N VAL A 520 9.85 11.68 16.34
CA VAL A 520 9.65 11.33 17.76
C VAL A 520 10.74 10.43 18.35
N VAL A 521 11.61 9.84 17.51
CA VAL A 521 12.68 8.94 17.95
C VAL A 521 13.97 9.71 18.21
N THR A 522 14.30 10.66 17.34
CA THR A 522 15.45 11.58 17.52
C THR A 522 15.00 12.99 17.11
N PRO A 523 14.39 13.75 18.03
CA PRO A 523 13.78 15.06 17.74
C PRO A 523 14.74 16.11 17.17
N GLU A 524 16.04 15.96 17.40
CA GLU A 524 17.09 16.83 16.89
C GLU A 524 17.29 16.69 15.37
N ILE A 525 16.80 15.60 14.78
CA ILE A 525 16.93 15.32 13.34
C ILE A 525 15.57 15.52 12.69
N LEU A 526 15.46 16.62 11.93
CA LEU A 526 14.25 16.97 11.21
C LEU A 526 13.81 15.84 10.28
N LYS A 527 12.52 15.50 10.40
CA LYS A 527 11.78 14.69 9.44
C LYS A 527 10.44 15.35 9.17
#